data_AF-A0A3D4JQ34-F1
#
_entry.id   AF-A0A3D4JQ34-F1
#
_cell.length_a   1.000
_cell.length_b   1.000
_cell.length_c   1.000
_cell.angle_alpha   90.00
_cell.angle_beta   90.00
_cell.angle_gamma   90.00
#
_symmetry.space_group_name_H-M   'P 1'
#
loop_
_entity.id
_entity.type
_entity.pdbx_description
1 polymer ?
#
loop_
_entity_poly.entity_id
_entity_poly.type
_entity_poly.pdbx_seq_one_letter_code
_entity_poly.pdbx_strand_id
1 'polypeptide(L)'
;MQKLKQMKIWLCWNYIEVKGKKTKKPVAAGGGATGTNSEYQKTWVTYDEAVSAMKRMKADGIGFVIPVGYFFLDIDHQELKNPFVQMMLKRFSSYSEISPSGNGLHIYGIADMTRLPITHNEDGKQKLDRQFYMKNPNNGVELYIGGLTNRFATFTGNVVHDVPLCDCTEAVLTTLDKDMRRSQPRNYSAKRDGDRGTFDIICNLRKQKNGAKFIKLFDKGDFSNYGSQSEAELALCSMIAFRV
;
A
#
# COMPACT_ATOMS: atom_id res chain seq x y z
N MET A 1 5.26 13.24 -15.18
CA MET A 1 4.56 14.29 -14.40
C MET A 1 3.68 15.27 -15.20
N GLN A 2 3.96 15.58 -16.47
CA GLN A 2 3.24 16.63 -17.23
C GLN A 2 1.71 16.54 -17.17
N LYS A 3 1.13 15.34 -17.39
CA LYS A 3 -0.31 15.11 -17.33
C LYS A 3 -0.92 15.45 -15.96
N LEU A 4 -0.26 15.06 -14.86
CA LEU A 4 -0.73 15.37 -13.51
C LEU A 4 -0.69 16.87 -13.22
N LYS A 5 0.33 17.59 -13.72
CA LYS A 5 0.47 19.04 -13.49
C LYS A 5 -0.71 19.86 -14.04
N GLN A 6 -1.37 19.38 -15.09
CA GLN A 6 -2.54 20.02 -15.69
C GLN A 6 -3.86 19.72 -14.97
N MET A 7 -3.91 18.67 -14.14
CA MET A 7 -5.14 18.28 -13.43
C MET A 7 -5.41 19.19 -12.23
N LYS A 8 -6.69 19.45 -11.92
CA LYS A 8 -7.11 20.14 -10.69
C LYS A 8 -7.12 19.19 -9.49
N ILE A 9 -5.93 18.76 -9.08
CA ILE A 9 -5.71 17.80 -7.98
C ILE A 9 -4.65 18.30 -6.99
N TRP A 10 -4.08 19.49 -7.22
CA TRP A 10 -2.98 20.03 -6.43
C TRP A 10 -3.49 20.87 -5.27
N LEU A 11 -2.70 20.89 -4.21
CA LEU A 11 -2.91 21.63 -2.99
C LEU A 11 -1.57 22.07 -2.39
N CYS A 12 -1.62 23.05 -1.49
CA CYS A 12 -0.48 23.41 -0.66
C CYS A 12 -0.52 22.57 0.64
N TRP A 13 0.58 22.52 1.37
CA TRP A 13 0.58 21.95 2.72
C TRP A 13 1.59 22.69 3.62
N ASN A 14 1.31 22.66 4.91
CA ASN A 14 2.18 23.19 5.95
C ASN A 14 2.52 22.11 6.97
N TYR A 15 3.70 22.21 7.57
CA TYR A 15 4.04 21.43 8.74
C TYR A 15 3.27 21.94 9.96
N ILE A 16 2.65 21.00 10.66
CA ILE A 16 2.03 21.24 11.97
C ILE A 16 2.44 20.15 12.93
N GLU A 17 2.40 20.44 14.22
CA GLU A 17 2.62 19.45 15.26
C GLU A 17 1.28 18.93 15.78
N VAL A 18 1.10 17.61 15.74
CA VAL A 18 -0.09 16.94 16.26
C VAL A 18 0.37 15.83 17.20
N LYS A 19 0.06 15.96 18.50
CA LYS A 19 0.44 14.98 19.54
C LYS A 19 1.95 14.66 19.52
N GLY A 20 2.80 15.67 19.41
CA GLY A 20 4.27 15.51 19.39
C GLY A 20 4.84 15.01 18.05
N LYS A 21 4.02 14.90 16.99
CA LYS A 21 4.47 14.44 15.67
C LYS A 21 4.32 15.56 14.64
N LYS A 22 5.40 15.83 13.92
CA LYS A 22 5.39 16.74 12.76
C LYS A 22 4.63 16.08 11.61
N THR A 23 3.53 16.70 11.19
CA THR A 23 2.64 16.20 10.13
C THR A 23 2.42 17.27 9.07
N LYS A 24 2.09 16.84 7.85
CA LYS A 24 1.85 17.74 6.72
C LYS A 24 0.34 17.97 6.59
N LYS A 25 -0.14 19.15 6.98
CA LYS A 25 -1.55 19.53 6.88
C LYS A 25 -1.83 20.19 5.53
N PRO A 26 -2.77 19.67 4.72
CA PRO A 26 -3.22 20.31 3.50
C PRO A 26 -3.82 21.70 3.74
N VAL A 27 -3.57 22.61 2.81
CA VAL A 27 -4.10 23.98 2.76
C VAL A 27 -4.55 24.30 1.32
N ALA A 28 -5.76 24.83 1.17
CA ALA A 28 -6.30 25.21 -0.13
C ALA A 28 -5.47 26.36 -0.74
N ALA A 29 -5.45 26.49 -2.07
CA ALA A 29 -4.76 27.60 -2.73
C ALA A 29 -5.28 28.99 -2.30
N GLY A 30 -6.54 29.07 -1.85
CA GLY A 30 -7.15 30.27 -1.27
C GLY A 30 -6.80 30.52 0.22
N GLY A 31 -6.02 29.65 0.87
CA GLY A 31 -5.64 29.75 2.28
C GLY A 31 -6.58 29.07 3.27
N GLY A 32 -7.72 28.54 2.79
CA GLY A 32 -8.70 27.81 3.59
C GLY A 32 -8.34 26.34 3.84
N ALA A 33 -9.24 25.65 4.55
CA ALA A 33 -9.13 24.21 4.75
C ALA A 33 -9.31 23.44 3.43
N THR A 34 -8.51 22.39 3.26
CA THR A 34 -8.67 21.39 2.21
C THR A 34 -8.35 20.00 2.77
N GLY A 35 -8.59 18.99 1.95
CA GLY A 35 -8.34 17.59 2.26
C GLY A 35 -8.32 16.77 0.98
N THR A 36 -8.34 15.45 1.13
CA THR A 36 -8.15 14.49 0.03
C THR A 36 -9.43 13.76 -0.37
N ASN A 37 -10.56 14.07 0.28
CA ASN A 37 -11.87 13.49 -0.01
C ASN A 37 -12.65 14.34 -1.05
N SER A 38 -13.79 13.83 -1.50
CA SER A 38 -14.63 14.49 -2.52
C SER A 38 -15.17 15.86 -2.10
N GLU A 39 -15.37 16.10 -0.80
CA GLU A 39 -15.90 17.37 -0.26
C GLU A 39 -14.97 18.56 -0.55
N TYR A 40 -13.67 18.29 -0.66
CA TYR A 40 -12.64 19.30 -0.94
C TYR A 40 -12.25 19.40 -2.42
N GLN A 41 -12.84 18.63 -3.33
CA GLN A 41 -12.48 18.65 -4.76
C GLN A 41 -12.46 20.05 -5.37
N LYS A 42 -13.45 20.89 -5.02
CA LYS A 42 -13.56 22.27 -5.50
C LYS A 42 -12.44 23.21 -5.04
N THR A 43 -11.66 22.80 -4.04
CA THR A 43 -10.55 23.57 -3.47
C THR A 43 -9.20 23.21 -4.09
N TRP A 44 -9.13 22.12 -4.85
CA TRP A 44 -7.93 21.70 -5.54
C TRP A 44 -7.72 22.51 -6.82
N VAL A 45 -6.46 22.71 -7.15
CA VAL A 45 -6.03 23.57 -8.25
C VAL A 45 -5.04 22.84 -9.15
N THR A 46 -4.62 23.48 -10.23
CA THR A 46 -3.51 23.00 -11.07
C THR A 46 -2.16 23.19 -10.39
N TYR A 47 -1.11 22.57 -10.93
CA TYR A 47 0.24 22.72 -10.40
C TYR A 47 0.71 24.18 -10.34
N ASP A 48 0.52 24.94 -11.42
CA ASP A 48 1.00 26.33 -11.50
C ASP A 48 0.27 27.24 -10.51
N GLU A 49 -1.04 27.02 -10.31
CA GLU A 49 -1.83 27.69 -9.30
C GLU A 49 -1.37 27.33 -7.88
N ALA A 50 -1.06 26.06 -7.61
CA ALA A 50 -0.53 25.60 -6.33
C ALA A 50 0.85 26.21 -6.04
N VAL A 51 1.76 26.24 -7.02
CA VAL A 51 3.08 26.88 -6.89
C VAL A 51 2.93 28.38 -6.60
N SER A 52 2.05 29.05 -7.32
CA SER A 52 1.78 30.48 -7.12
C SER A 52 1.18 30.76 -5.74
N ALA A 53 0.24 29.93 -5.30
CA ALA A 53 -0.36 30.02 -3.97
C ALA A 53 0.64 29.72 -2.86
N MET A 54 1.48 28.70 -3.02
CA MET A 54 2.55 28.35 -2.07
C MET A 54 3.49 29.53 -1.86
N LYS A 55 3.95 30.20 -2.93
CA LYS A 55 4.79 31.40 -2.83
C LYS A 55 4.07 32.55 -2.14
N ARG A 56 2.82 32.84 -2.53
CA ARG A 56 2.02 33.94 -1.96
C ARG A 56 1.73 33.75 -0.47
N MET A 57 1.39 32.53 -0.07
CA MET A 57 1.01 32.19 1.31
C MET A 57 2.20 31.76 2.17
N LYS A 58 3.40 31.63 1.57
CA LYS A 58 4.59 31.05 2.20
C LYS A 58 4.31 29.66 2.79
N ALA A 59 3.60 28.81 2.04
CA ALA A 59 3.36 27.44 2.46
C ALA A 59 4.64 26.60 2.37
N ASP A 60 4.74 25.55 3.20
CA ASP A 60 5.96 24.72 3.27
C ASP A 60 6.18 23.85 2.03
N GLY A 61 5.11 23.53 1.29
CA GLY A 61 5.24 22.81 0.04
C GLY A 61 3.92 22.61 -0.70
N ILE A 62 4.00 21.87 -1.80
CA ILE A 62 2.85 21.43 -2.58
C ILE A 62 2.75 19.90 -2.64
N GLY A 63 1.57 19.44 -2.99
CA GLY A 63 1.30 18.04 -3.26
C GLY A 63 0.04 17.90 -4.10
N PHE A 64 -0.29 16.67 -4.45
CA PHE A 64 -1.48 16.35 -5.22
C PHE A 64 -2.22 15.14 -4.66
N VAL A 65 -3.55 15.16 -4.74
CA VAL A 65 -4.38 14.01 -4.43
C VAL A 65 -4.12 12.92 -5.47
N ILE A 66 -3.82 11.71 -5.03
CA ILE A 66 -3.40 10.62 -5.91
C ILE A 66 -4.61 10.17 -6.75
N PRO A 67 -4.62 10.36 -8.08
CA PRO A 67 -5.77 9.99 -8.90
C PRO A 67 -5.92 8.47 -9.01
N VAL A 68 -7.14 8.02 -9.32
CA VAL A 68 -7.42 6.60 -9.56
C VAL A 68 -6.50 6.04 -10.64
N GLY A 69 -5.89 4.87 -10.38
CA GLY A 69 -4.93 4.22 -11.28
C GLY A 69 -3.49 4.75 -11.16
N TYR A 70 -3.23 5.73 -10.29
CA TYR A 70 -1.88 6.17 -9.96
C TYR A 70 -1.48 5.67 -8.57
N PHE A 71 -0.18 5.54 -8.35
CA PHE A 71 0.38 5.26 -7.04
C PHE A 71 1.45 6.27 -6.64
N PHE A 72 1.69 6.33 -5.33
CA PHE A 72 2.77 7.04 -4.68
C PHE A 72 3.45 6.08 -3.71
N LEU A 73 4.72 5.78 -3.97
CA LEU A 73 5.59 5.01 -3.08
C LEU A 73 6.49 5.98 -2.32
N ASP A 74 6.38 5.98 -1.00
CA ASP A 74 7.23 6.75 -0.10
C ASP A 74 8.22 5.80 0.59
N ILE A 75 9.51 6.13 0.56
CA ILE A 75 10.57 5.37 1.22
C ILE A 75 11.22 6.30 2.25
N ASP A 76 10.83 6.13 3.51
CA ASP A 76 11.28 6.94 4.63
C ASP A 76 12.69 6.57 5.09
N HIS A 77 13.50 7.58 5.42
CA HIS A 77 14.77 7.44 6.15
C HIS A 77 15.82 6.53 5.49
N GLN A 78 15.84 6.51 4.15
CA GLN A 78 16.85 5.77 3.39
C GLN A 78 17.59 6.70 2.43
N GLU A 79 18.91 6.69 2.52
CA GLU A 79 19.76 7.44 1.59
C GLU A 79 19.72 6.83 0.19
N LEU A 80 19.93 7.67 -0.83
CA LEU A 80 19.96 7.23 -2.22
C LEU A 80 20.95 6.09 -2.48
N LYS A 81 22.10 6.08 -1.78
CA LYS A 81 23.13 5.05 -1.95
C LYS A 81 22.73 3.69 -1.35
N ASN A 82 21.64 3.61 -0.58
CA ASN A 82 21.19 2.36 0.00
C ASN A 82 20.86 1.35 -1.13
N PRO A 83 21.42 0.12 -1.12
CA PRO A 83 21.11 -0.91 -2.10
C PRO A 83 19.62 -1.21 -2.27
N PHE A 84 18.85 -1.13 -1.20
CA PHE A 84 17.39 -1.29 -1.22
C PHE A 84 16.71 -0.17 -2.02
N VAL A 85 17.14 1.08 -1.84
CA VAL A 85 16.64 2.23 -2.59
C VAL A 85 17.00 2.10 -4.07
N GLN A 86 18.24 1.71 -4.38
CA GLN A 86 18.69 1.46 -5.75
C GLN A 86 17.90 0.32 -6.42
N MET A 87 17.61 -0.75 -5.69
CA MET A 87 16.74 -1.82 -6.16
C MET A 87 15.32 -1.31 -6.47
N MET A 88 14.74 -0.47 -5.60
CA MET A 88 13.41 0.10 -5.83
C MET A 88 13.39 1.04 -7.05
N LEU A 89 14.38 1.93 -7.18
CA LEU A 89 14.54 2.79 -8.36
C LEU A 89 14.58 1.97 -9.65
N LYS A 90 15.39 0.90 -9.68
CA LYS A 90 15.46 -0.01 -10.84
C LYS A 90 14.15 -0.74 -11.09
N ARG A 91 13.51 -1.24 -10.02
CA ARG A 91 12.26 -2.02 -10.11
C ARG A 91 11.14 -1.20 -10.72
N PHE A 92 10.98 0.04 -10.28
CA PHE A 92 9.91 0.91 -10.73
C PHE A 92 10.24 1.68 -12.01
N SER A 93 11.51 2.09 -12.20
CA SER A 93 11.99 2.83 -13.38
C SER A 93 11.02 3.92 -13.87
N SER A 94 10.48 4.68 -12.91
CA SER A 94 9.50 5.74 -13.13
C SER A 94 9.97 7.00 -12.42
N TYR A 95 9.27 8.13 -12.67
CA TYR A 95 9.62 9.41 -12.06
C TYR A 95 9.85 9.28 -10.55
N SER A 96 11.03 9.72 -10.11
CA SER A 96 11.46 9.62 -8.71
C SER A 96 12.15 10.90 -8.25
N GLU A 97 11.91 11.31 -7.01
CA GLU A 97 12.45 12.55 -6.43
C GLU A 97 12.76 12.39 -4.94
N ILE A 98 13.61 13.27 -4.41
CA ILE A 98 13.89 13.33 -2.98
C ILE A 98 12.67 13.88 -2.22
N SER A 99 12.35 13.25 -1.09
CA SER A 99 11.25 13.66 -0.22
C SER A 99 11.50 15.04 0.43
N PRO A 100 10.47 15.73 0.95
CA PRO A 100 10.62 17.05 1.59
C PRO A 100 11.59 17.09 2.77
N SER A 101 11.81 15.96 3.46
CA SER A 101 12.76 15.89 4.57
C SER A 101 14.21 15.75 4.11
N GLY A 102 14.46 15.49 2.83
CA GLY A 102 15.81 15.32 2.25
C GLY A 102 16.44 13.95 2.45
N ASN A 103 15.83 13.07 3.25
CA ASN A 103 16.35 11.75 3.62
C ASN A 103 15.43 10.59 3.25
N GLY A 104 14.56 10.79 2.27
CA GLY A 104 13.68 9.76 1.73
C GLY A 104 13.52 9.91 0.22
N LEU A 105 12.86 8.92 -0.38
CA LEU A 105 12.61 8.86 -1.81
C LEU A 105 11.12 8.73 -2.08
N HIS A 106 10.64 9.52 -3.04
CA HIS A 106 9.32 9.34 -3.62
C HIS A 106 9.43 8.71 -5.01
N ILE A 107 8.57 7.74 -5.30
CA ILE A 107 8.37 7.19 -6.64
C ILE A 107 6.89 7.29 -6.99
N TYR A 108 6.60 7.72 -8.22
CA TYR A 108 5.24 7.85 -8.72
C TYR A 108 5.08 7.08 -10.01
N GLY A 109 3.89 6.56 -10.26
CA GLY A 109 3.61 5.87 -11.51
C GLY A 109 2.14 5.49 -11.63
N ILE A 110 1.87 4.64 -12.61
CA ILE A 110 0.55 4.10 -12.92
C ILE A 110 0.53 2.62 -12.51
N ALA A 111 -0.62 2.13 -12.05
CA ALA A 111 -0.83 0.71 -11.79
C ALA A 111 -2.25 0.31 -12.24
N ASP A 112 -2.34 -0.84 -12.91
CA ASP A 112 -3.61 -1.44 -13.29
C ASP A 112 -4.34 -1.98 -12.06
N MET A 113 -5.35 -1.23 -11.64
CA MET A 113 -6.18 -1.52 -10.47
C MET A 113 -6.86 -2.89 -10.55
N THR A 114 -7.17 -3.39 -11.76
CA THR A 114 -7.86 -4.69 -11.92
C THR A 114 -6.98 -5.88 -11.55
N ARG A 115 -5.66 -5.69 -11.53
CA ARG A 115 -4.67 -6.72 -11.24
C ARG A 115 -4.18 -6.68 -9.79
N LEU A 116 -4.50 -5.61 -9.06
CA LEU A 116 -4.06 -5.45 -7.68
C LEU A 116 -4.88 -6.32 -6.73
N PRO A 117 -4.27 -6.83 -5.66
CA PRO A 117 -4.98 -7.61 -4.65
C PRO A 117 -5.87 -6.69 -3.81
N ILE A 118 -7.09 -6.47 -4.27
CA ILE A 118 -8.10 -5.59 -3.66
C ILE A 118 -9.17 -6.45 -2.98
N THR A 119 -9.56 -6.04 -1.78
CA THR A 119 -10.68 -6.59 -1.01
C THR A 119 -11.68 -5.49 -0.68
N HIS A 120 -12.84 -5.86 -0.17
CA HIS A 120 -13.86 -4.90 0.27
C HIS A 120 -13.91 -4.82 1.80
N ASN A 121 -14.17 -3.64 2.33
CA ASN A 121 -14.54 -3.44 3.74
C ASN A 121 -16.00 -3.82 3.97
N GLU A 122 -16.41 -3.86 5.24
CA GLU A 122 -17.81 -4.04 5.66
C GLU A 122 -18.74 -3.01 5.00
N ASP A 123 -18.26 -1.78 4.80
CA ASP A 123 -18.98 -0.70 4.09
C ASP A 123 -18.94 -0.82 2.55
N GLY A 124 -18.45 -1.93 1.99
CA GLY A 124 -18.32 -2.12 0.54
C GLY A 124 -17.20 -1.32 -0.14
N LYS A 125 -16.40 -0.56 0.62
CA LYS A 125 -15.28 0.23 0.07
C LYS A 125 -14.08 -0.66 -0.26
N GLN A 126 -13.50 -0.44 -1.45
CA GLN A 126 -12.28 -1.12 -1.88
C GLN A 126 -11.08 -0.75 -1.00
N LYS A 127 -10.24 -1.74 -0.69
CA LYS A 127 -8.98 -1.60 0.04
C LYS A 127 -7.96 -2.62 -0.46
N LEU A 128 -6.68 -2.35 -0.25
CA LEU A 128 -5.64 -3.36 -0.42
C LEU A 128 -5.90 -4.56 0.52
N ASP A 129 -5.63 -5.77 0.04
CA ASP A 129 -5.76 -7.00 0.83
C ASP A 129 -4.97 -6.91 2.15
N ARG A 130 -5.59 -7.36 3.23
CA ARG A 130 -5.03 -7.31 4.59
C ARG A 130 -3.76 -8.14 4.74
N GLN A 131 -3.47 -9.07 3.83
CA GLN A 131 -2.21 -9.80 3.80
C GLN A 131 -1.00 -8.90 3.46
N PHE A 132 -1.22 -7.67 2.99
CA PHE A 132 -0.17 -6.71 2.71
C PHE A 132 -0.20 -5.52 3.70
N TYR A 133 0.97 -4.95 3.95
CA TYR A 133 1.13 -3.66 4.60
C TYR A 133 0.84 -2.55 3.58
N MET A 134 0.22 -1.47 4.05
CA MET A 134 0.19 -0.19 3.31
C MET A 134 1.44 0.63 3.65
N LYS A 135 1.75 0.69 4.95
CA LYS A 135 3.03 1.16 5.53
C LYS A 135 3.68 -0.05 6.19
N ASN A 136 4.83 -0.49 5.70
CA ASN A 136 5.56 -1.57 6.33
C ASN A 136 6.53 -1.01 7.39
N PRO A 137 6.31 -1.33 8.68
CA PRO A 137 7.13 -0.78 9.77
C PRO A 137 8.58 -1.28 9.76
N ASN A 138 8.89 -2.33 9.01
CA ASN A 138 10.21 -3.00 9.05
C ASN A 138 11.18 -2.49 7.98
N ASN A 139 10.70 -1.82 6.93
CA ASN A 139 11.55 -1.34 5.84
C ASN A 139 11.31 0.13 5.45
N GLY A 140 10.37 0.82 6.12
CA GLY A 140 10.10 2.23 5.87
C GLY A 140 9.38 2.51 4.54
N VAL A 141 8.85 1.49 3.87
CA VAL A 141 8.10 1.66 2.62
C VAL A 141 6.63 1.90 2.91
N GLU A 142 6.07 2.93 2.30
CA GLU A 142 4.64 3.21 2.23
C GLU A 142 4.19 3.20 0.76
N LEU A 143 3.11 2.48 0.47
CA LEU A 143 2.50 2.45 -0.84
C LEU A 143 1.10 3.05 -0.74
N TYR A 144 0.81 4.08 -1.51
CA TYR A 144 -0.51 4.69 -1.59
C TYR A 144 -1.02 4.61 -3.02
N ILE A 145 -2.26 4.17 -3.19
CA ILE A 145 -2.87 3.97 -4.50
C ILE A 145 -4.15 4.79 -4.57
N GLY A 146 -4.28 5.61 -5.61
CA GLY A 146 -5.48 6.41 -5.83
C GLY A 146 -6.69 5.51 -6.11
N GLY A 147 -7.81 5.82 -5.47
CA GLY A 147 -9.01 4.97 -5.48
C GLY A 147 -9.06 3.95 -4.34
N LEU A 148 -7.91 3.54 -3.77
CA LEU A 148 -7.86 2.71 -2.55
C LEU A 148 -7.56 3.53 -1.29
N THR A 149 -6.84 4.64 -1.46
CA THR A 149 -6.40 5.50 -0.38
C THR A 149 -6.82 6.94 -0.64
N ASN A 150 -7.33 7.61 0.40
CA ASN A 150 -7.64 9.03 0.35
C ASN A 150 -6.43 9.82 0.86
N ARG A 151 -5.33 9.78 0.11
CA ARG A 151 -4.06 10.43 0.46
C ARG A 151 -3.61 11.40 -0.64
N PHE A 152 -2.79 12.35 -0.24
CA PHE A 152 -2.06 13.20 -1.18
C PHE A 152 -0.58 12.80 -1.14
N ALA A 153 0.06 12.93 -2.28
CA ALA A 153 1.48 12.83 -2.47
C ALA A 153 2.09 14.23 -2.35
N THR A 154 3.08 14.41 -1.48
CA THR A 154 3.93 15.62 -1.56
C THR A 154 4.76 15.60 -2.83
N PHE A 155 5.03 16.77 -3.40
CA PHE A 155 5.84 16.91 -4.61
C PHE A 155 6.90 18.00 -4.40
N THR A 156 8.16 17.66 -4.62
CA THR A 156 9.33 18.52 -4.39
C THR A 156 9.95 19.00 -5.70
N GLY A 157 9.88 18.19 -6.77
CA GLY A 157 10.63 18.44 -7.99
C GLY A 157 12.15 18.30 -7.83
N ASN A 158 12.65 17.76 -6.71
CA ASN A 158 14.07 17.49 -6.51
C ASN A 158 14.42 16.13 -7.14
N VAL A 159 14.53 16.13 -8.46
CA VAL A 159 14.48 14.91 -9.29
C VAL A 159 15.72 14.04 -9.09
N VAL A 160 15.49 12.74 -8.94
CA VAL A 160 16.51 11.67 -8.91
C VAL A 160 16.50 10.89 -10.22
N HIS A 161 15.31 10.67 -10.78
CA HIS A 161 15.12 9.94 -12.03
C HIS A 161 14.05 10.65 -12.86
N ASP A 162 14.47 11.39 -13.89
CA ASP A 162 13.60 12.25 -14.70
C ASP A 162 13.07 11.51 -15.93
N VAL A 163 12.04 10.69 -15.74
CA VAL A 163 11.33 10.01 -16.83
C VAL A 163 9.82 10.23 -16.71
N PRO A 164 9.04 9.99 -17.77
CA PRO A 164 7.58 9.96 -17.68
C PRO A 164 7.07 8.99 -16.60
N LEU A 165 5.79 9.13 -16.23
CA LEU A 165 5.18 8.14 -15.34
C LEU A 165 4.99 6.84 -16.11
N CYS A 166 5.57 5.75 -15.62
CA CYS A 166 5.50 4.44 -16.25
C CYS A 166 4.36 3.60 -15.65
N ASP A 167 3.86 2.64 -16.43
CA ASP A 167 3.07 1.54 -15.89
C ASP A 167 4.00 0.65 -15.07
N CYS A 168 3.75 0.61 -13.76
CA CYS A 168 4.56 -0.12 -12.80
C CYS A 168 3.76 -1.27 -12.17
N THR A 169 2.74 -1.80 -12.85
CA THR A 169 1.86 -2.84 -12.27
C THR A 169 2.66 -4.03 -11.75
N GLU A 170 3.60 -4.56 -12.55
CA GLU A 170 4.49 -5.67 -12.12
C GLU A 170 5.39 -5.28 -10.95
N ALA A 171 5.91 -4.05 -10.96
CA ALA A 171 6.77 -3.54 -9.89
C ALA A 171 5.98 -3.39 -8.58
N VAL A 172 4.73 -2.93 -8.64
CA VAL A 172 3.82 -2.86 -7.49
C VAL A 172 3.53 -4.27 -6.98
N LEU A 173 3.15 -5.22 -7.83
CA LEU A 173 2.86 -6.59 -7.41
C LEU A 173 4.08 -7.28 -6.80
N THR A 174 5.25 -7.11 -7.40
CA THR A 174 6.52 -7.63 -6.86
C THR A 174 6.85 -7.01 -5.50
N THR A 175 6.63 -5.71 -5.34
CA THR A 175 6.84 -4.99 -4.07
C THR A 175 5.87 -5.45 -3.00
N LEU A 176 4.60 -5.65 -3.36
CA LEU A 176 3.61 -6.19 -2.45
C LEU A 176 4.03 -7.56 -1.92
N ASP A 177 4.45 -8.46 -2.81
CA ASP A 177 4.80 -9.83 -2.43
C ASP A 177 6.10 -9.93 -1.63
N LYS A 178 7.17 -9.25 -2.08
CA LYS A 178 8.51 -9.38 -1.48
C LYS A 178 8.72 -8.48 -0.27
N ASP A 179 8.14 -7.28 -0.30
CA ASP A 179 8.51 -6.21 0.62
C ASP A 179 7.35 -5.72 1.48
N MET A 180 6.09 -6.04 1.17
CA MET A 180 4.93 -5.58 1.94
C MET A 180 4.08 -6.73 2.51
N ARG A 181 4.38 -7.99 2.22
CA ARG A 181 3.59 -9.12 2.73
C ARG A 181 3.75 -9.24 4.25
N ARG A 182 2.62 -9.29 4.94
CA ARG A 182 2.57 -9.56 6.39
C ARG A 182 2.94 -11.02 6.61
N SER A 183 3.79 -11.28 7.60
CA SER A 183 3.90 -12.63 8.15
C SER A 183 2.51 -13.08 8.59
N GLN A 184 2.12 -14.32 8.28
CA GLN A 184 0.82 -14.84 8.72
C GLN A 184 0.64 -14.59 10.22
N PRO A 185 -0.51 -14.08 10.67
CA PRO A 185 -0.75 -13.90 12.09
C PRO A 185 -0.67 -15.27 12.77
N ARG A 186 0.39 -15.48 13.55
CA ARG A 186 0.49 -16.57 14.53
C ARG A 186 -0.40 -16.32 15.75
N ASN A 187 -1.08 -15.17 15.80
CA ASN A 187 -1.81 -14.75 16.98
C ASN A 187 -3.20 -15.39 16.95
N TYR A 188 -3.38 -16.33 17.88
CA TYR A 188 -4.64 -16.91 18.28
C TYR A 188 -5.69 -15.82 18.55
N SER A 189 -6.90 -16.01 18.03
CA SER A 189 -8.09 -15.25 18.41
C SER A 189 -9.20 -16.21 18.79
N ALA A 190 -9.64 -16.19 20.06
CA ALA A 190 -10.69 -17.08 20.55
C ALA A 190 -12.02 -16.97 19.77
N LYS A 191 -12.31 -15.78 19.21
CA LYS A 191 -13.53 -15.54 18.42
C LYS A 191 -13.49 -16.19 17.02
N ARG A 192 -12.29 -16.38 16.45
CA ARG A 192 -12.11 -16.95 15.10
C ARG A 192 -11.70 -18.42 15.16
N ASP A 193 -10.84 -18.76 16.11
CA ASP A 193 -10.06 -20.00 16.11
C ASP A 193 -10.60 -21.04 17.11
N GLY A 194 -11.69 -20.73 17.81
CA GLY A 194 -12.22 -21.58 18.88
C GLY A 194 -11.34 -21.51 20.12
N ASP A 195 -11.20 -22.63 20.83
CA ASP A 195 -10.29 -22.71 21.97
C ASP A 195 -8.82 -22.79 21.50
N ARG A 196 -7.90 -22.44 22.39
CA ARG A 196 -6.47 -22.36 22.08
C ARG A 196 -5.86 -23.71 21.71
N GLY A 197 -6.35 -24.81 22.31
CA GLY A 197 -5.91 -26.16 22.00
C GLY A 197 -6.24 -26.54 20.56
N THR A 198 -7.48 -26.28 20.12
CA THR A 198 -7.89 -26.50 18.72
C THR A 198 -7.05 -25.67 17.75
N PHE A 199 -6.79 -24.40 18.05
CA PHE A 199 -5.91 -23.55 17.22
C PHE A 199 -4.49 -24.11 17.11
N ASP A 200 -3.89 -24.52 18.23
CA ASP A 200 -2.53 -25.06 18.25
C ASP A 200 -2.45 -26.39 17.46
N ILE A 201 -3.47 -27.24 17.54
CA ILE A 201 -3.59 -28.47 16.73
C ILE A 201 -3.62 -28.12 15.24
N ILE A 202 -4.47 -27.18 14.81
CA ILE A 202 -4.56 -26.75 13.40
C ILE A 202 -3.22 -26.15 12.94
N CYS A 203 -2.59 -25.29 13.75
CA CYS A 203 -1.29 -24.74 13.44
C CYS A 203 -0.21 -25.81 13.26
N ASN A 204 -0.26 -26.87 14.05
CA ASN A 204 0.64 -28.01 13.94
C ASN A 204 0.35 -28.86 12.69
N LEU A 205 -0.92 -29.05 12.33
CA LEU A 205 -1.36 -29.74 11.11
C LEU A 205 -0.96 -28.99 9.82
N ARG A 206 -0.80 -27.68 9.87
CA ARG A 206 -0.24 -26.89 8.75
C ARG A 206 1.28 -27.04 8.61
N LYS A 207 2.01 -27.34 9.69
CA LYS A 207 3.49 -27.39 9.72
C LYS A 207 4.09 -28.78 9.49
N GLN A 208 3.29 -29.84 9.54
CA GLN A 208 3.76 -31.20 9.31
C GLN A 208 4.20 -31.44 7.86
N LYS A 209 4.87 -32.58 7.61
CA LYS A 209 5.41 -32.96 6.29
C LYS A 209 4.35 -32.94 5.18
N ASN A 210 3.12 -33.31 5.49
CA ASN A 210 1.95 -33.26 4.61
C ASN A 210 1.12 -31.96 4.76
N GLY A 211 1.63 -30.94 5.44
CA GLY A 211 0.93 -29.70 5.74
C GLY A 211 0.42 -28.96 4.49
N ALA A 212 1.14 -29.05 3.37
CA ALA A 212 0.67 -28.50 2.10
C ALA A 212 -0.64 -29.16 1.60
N LYS A 213 -0.82 -30.48 1.83
CA LYS A 213 -2.07 -31.18 1.50
C LYS A 213 -3.19 -30.77 2.46
N PHE A 214 -2.87 -30.66 3.75
CA PHE A 214 -3.82 -30.19 4.75
C PHE A 214 -4.31 -28.77 4.43
N ILE A 215 -3.42 -27.82 4.12
CA ILE A 215 -3.78 -26.46 3.72
C ILE A 215 -4.65 -26.47 2.46
N LYS A 216 -4.33 -27.30 1.46
CA LYS A 216 -5.11 -27.39 0.22
C LYS A 216 -6.55 -27.84 0.47
N LEU A 217 -6.76 -28.86 1.31
CA LEU A 217 -8.10 -29.34 1.65
C LEU A 217 -8.82 -28.45 2.67
N PHE A 218 -8.21 -28.21 3.82
CA PHE A 218 -8.83 -27.54 4.97
C PHE A 218 -8.97 -26.02 4.78
N ASP A 219 -7.91 -25.34 4.31
CA ASP A 219 -7.94 -23.87 4.21
C ASP A 219 -8.54 -23.39 2.88
N LYS A 220 -8.43 -24.17 1.80
CA LYS A 220 -8.86 -23.77 0.45
C LYS A 220 -10.08 -24.53 -0.07
N GLY A 221 -10.50 -25.62 0.58
CA GLY A 221 -11.59 -26.48 0.09
C GLY A 221 -11.29 -27.14 -1.26
N ASP A 222 -10.01 -27.23 -1.65
CA ASP A 222 -9.61 -27.66 -2.98
C ASP A 222 -9.33 -29.18 -3.00
N PHE A 223 -10.32 -29.94 -3.50
CA PHE A 223 -10.24 -31.38 -3.63
C PHE A 223 -9.76 -31.88 -5.01
N SER A 224 -9.22 -31.00 -5.87
CA SER A 224 -8.80 -31.34 -7.25
C SER A 224 -7.85 -32.53 -7.40
N ASN A 225 -7.17 -32.95 -6.32
CA ASN A 225 -6.27 -34.09 -6.30
C ASN A 225 -6.96 -35.42 -5.94
N TYR A 226 -8.27 -35.42 -5.75
CA TYR A 226 -9.07 -36.57 -5.30
C TYR A 226 -10.17 -36.85 -6.32
N GLY A 227 -10.53 -38.14 -6.47
CA GLY A 227 -11.55 -38.58 -7.42
C GLY A 227 -12.98 -38.23 -6.99
N SER A 228 -13.18 -37.89 -5.71
CA SER A 228 -14.46 -37.44 -5.18
C SER A 228 -14.30 -36.57 -3.94
N GLN A 229 -15.35 -35.83 -3.60
CA GLN A 229 -15.40 -35.06 -2.35
C GLN A 229 -15.31 -35.97 -1.12
N SER A 230 -15.98 -37.12 -1.11
CA SER A 230 -15.93 -38.07 0.01
C SER A 230 -14.52 -38.63 0.24
N GLU A 231 -13.76 -38.87 -0.84
CA GLU A 231 -12.36 -39.29 -0.74
C GLU A 231 -11.48 -38.18 -0.14
N ALA A 232 -11.71 -36.93 -0.54
CA ALA A 232 -10.99 -35.77 0.00
C ALA A 232 -11.30 -35.53 1.48
N GLU A 233 -12.56 -35.67 1.88
CA GLU A 233 -13.01 -35.58 3.26
C GLU A 233 -12.39 -36.70 4.12
N LEU A 234 -12.37 -37.95 3.63
CA LEU A 234 -11.71 -39.06 4.31
C LEU A 234 -10.21 -38.81 4.50
N ALA A 235 -9.54 -38.28 3.48
CA ALA A 235 -8.12 -37.92 3.55
C ALA A 235 -7.88 -36.81 4.59
N LEU A 236 -8.75 -35.80 4.65
CA LEU A 236 -8.69 -34.74 5.65
C LEU A 236 -8.91 -35.29 7.07
N CYS A 237 -9.95 -36.10 7.29
CA CYS A 237 -10.21 -36.75 8.56
C CYS A 237 -9.03 -37.62 9.01
N SER A 238 -8.44 -38.37 8.09
CA SER A 238 -7.24 -39.18 8.37
C SER A 238 -6.07 -38.29 8.82
N MET A 239 -5.82 -37.17 8.12
CA MET A 239 -4.75 -36.23 8.50
C MET A 239 -4.94 -35.61 9.89
N ILE A 240 -6.19 -35.42 10.33
CA ILE A 240 -6.52 -34.93 11.68
C ILE A 240 -6.34 -36.06 12.71
N ALA A 241 -6.81 -37.27 12.41
CA ALA A 241 -6.78 -38.41 13.32
C ALA A 241 -5.35 -38.86 13.68
N PHE A 242 -4.41 -38.87 12.73
CA PHE A 242 -3.02 -39.27 12.98
C PHE A 242 -2.16 -38.20 13.69
N ARG A 243 -2.77 -37.13 14.19
CA ARG A 243 -2.09 -36.04 14.93
C ARG A 243 -2.44 -36.01 16.41
N VAL A 244 -3.53 -36.66 16.83
CA VAL A 244 -3.97 -36.78 18.23
C VAL A 244 -3.17 -37.86 18.94
#